data_AF-A0A699TG18-F1
#
_entry.id   AF-A0A699TG18-F1
#
_cell.length_a   1.000
_cell.length_b   1.000
_cell.length_c   1.000
_cell.angle_alpha   90.00
_cell.angle_beta   90.00
_cell.angle_gamma   90.00
#
_symmetry.space_group_name_H-M   'P 1'
#
loop_
_entity.id
_entity.type
_entity.pdbx_description
1 polymer ?
#
loop_
_entity_poly.entity_id
_entity_poly.type
_entity_poly.pdbx_seq_one_letter_code
_entity_poly.pdbx_strand_id
1 'polypeptide(L)'
;VEFRLDDDNVLWQDTRLVIPNDVSLRKALLTEAHSSPFSVHPAIVSDRDPHFASRFWKGLQKAWGTRLKFSTAFHPQTDGQSERTIQTLEDMLRSCALEWTGN
;
A
#
# COMPACT_ATOMS: atom_id res chain seq x y z
N VAL A 1 22.71 -5.49 12.78
CA VAL A 1 21.38 -5.10 12.29
C VAL A 1 21.05 -3.80 12.96
N GLU A 2 20.92 -2.72 12.20
CA GLU A 2 20.65 -1.38 12.74
C GLU A 2 19.20 -1.01 12.46
N PHE A 3 18.49 -0.60 13.52
CA PHE A 3 17.11 -0.13 13.43
C PHE A 3 17.11 1.38 13.60
N ARG A 4 16.31 2.08 12.78
CA ARG A 4 16.15 3.54 12.88
C ARG A 4 14.67 3.89 12.96
N LEU A 5 14.33 4.87 13.78
CA LEU A 5 13.03 5.55 13.73
C LEU A 5 13.18 6.78 12.84
N ASP A 6 12.19 7.06 12.00
CA ASP A 6 12.08 8.35 11.33
C ASP A 6 11.19 9.33 12.11
N ASP A 7 11.03 10.54 11.56
CA ASP A 7 10.25 11.63 12.17
C ASP A 7 8.75 11.29 12.30
N ASP A 8 8.26 10.31 11.52
CA ASP A 8 6.88 9.82 11.54
C ASP A 8 6.69 8.63 12.50
N ASN A 9 7.70 8.31 13.32
CA ASN A 9 7.73 7.15 14.23
C ASN A 9 7.67 5.78 13.52
N VAL A 10 8.06 5.73 12.25
CA VAL A 10 8.14 4.47 11.50
C VAL A 10 9.48 3.81 11.79
N LEU A 11 9.42 2.54 12.20
CA LEU A 11 10.62 1.73 12.43
C LEU A 11 11.14 1.18 11.10
N TRP A 12 12.42 1.40 10.81
CA TRP A 12 13.11 0.92 9.62
C TRP A 12 14.28 0.03 10.00
N GLN A 13 14.57 -0.95 9.13
CA GLN A 13 15.77 -1.77 9.13
C GLN A 13 16.41 -1.59 7.75
N ASP A 14 17.58 -0.94 7.71
CA ASP A 14 18.22 -0.48 6.47
C ASP A 14 17.27 0.40 5.64
N THR A 15 16.78 -0.11 4.50
CA THR A 15 15.81 0.55 3.61
C THR A 15 14.41 -0.07 3.70
N ARG A 16 14.17 -0.97 4.67
CA ARG A 16 12.91 -1.72 4.79
C ARG A 16 12.13 -1.24 6.00
N LEU A 17 10.85 -0.95 5.79
CA LEU A 17 9.91 -0.69 6.87
C LEU A 17 9.72 -1.95 7.71
N VAL A 18 9.83 -1.82 9.02
CA VAL A 18 9.71 -2.91 9.99
C VAL A 18 8.30 -2.90 10.54
N ILE A 19 7.58 -3.99 10.26
CA ILE A 19 6.29 -4.25 10.87
C ILE A 19 6.54 -5.14 12.10
N PRO A 20 6.27 -4.67 13.33
CA PRO A 20 6.41 -5.49 14.52
C PRO A 20 5.59 -6.78 14.37
N ASN A 21 6.24 -7.93 14.56
CA ASN A 21 5.56 -9.23 14.54
C ASN A 21 4.88 -9.52 15.89
N ASP A 22 4.11 -8.55 16.37
CA ASP A 22 3.34 -8.64 17.61
C ASP A 22 1.85 -8.84 17.29
N VAL A 23 1.23 -9.82 17.95
CA VAL A 23 -0.15 -10.21 17.67
C VAL A 23 -1.15 -9.17 18.20
N SER A 24 -0.84 -8.50 19.30
CA SER A 24 -1.68 -7.49 19.93
C SER A 24 -1.68 -6.21 19.10
N LEU A 25 -0.50 -5.74 18.67
CA LEU A 25 -0.37 -4.59 17.77
C LEU A 25 -1.04 -4.84 16.43
N ARG A 26 -0.87 -6.06 15.87
CA ARG A 26 -1.59 -6.45 14.66
C ARG A 26 -3.09 -6.32 14.88
N LYS A 27 -3.65 -6.92 15.93
CA LYS A 27 -5.09 -6.83 16.22
C LYS A 27 -5.57 -5.39 16.37
N ALA A 28 -4.85 -4.54 17.10
CA ALA A 28 -5.21 -3.14 17.30
C ALA A 28 -5.29 -2.36 15.96
N LEU A 29 -4.23 -2.45 15.14
CA LEU A 29 -4.19 -1.81 13.82
C LEU A 29 -5.30 -2.32 12.90
N LEU A 30 -5.57 -3.64 12.91
CA LEU A 30 -6.65 -4.19 12.11
C LEU A 30 -8.02 -3.64 12.58
N THR A 31 -8.27 -3.58 13.89
CA THR A 31 -9.52 -3.05 14.45
C THR A 31 -9.74 -1.57 14.13
N GLU A 32 -8.69 -0.76 14.21
CA GLU A 32 -8.74 0.66 13.87
C GLU A 32 -9.03 0.87 12.38
N ALA A 33 -8.30 0.18 11.50
CA ALA A 33 -8.53 0.23 10.05
C ALA A 33 -9.96 -0.20 9.66
N HIS A 34 -10.56 -1.12 10.41
CA HIS A 34 -11.96 -1.53 10.25
C HIS A 34 -13.00 -0.56 10.77
N SER A 35 -12.63 0.25 11.77
CA SER A 35 -13.53 1.24 12.36
C SER A 35 -13.54 2.55 11.56
N SER A 36 -12.63 2.68 10.59
CA SER A 36 -12.57 3.83 9.70
C SER A 36 -13.84 3.94 8.83
N PRO A 37 -14.49 5.11 8.74
CA PRO A 37 -15.65 5.32 7.88
C PRO A 37 -15.32 5.21 6.38
N PHE A 38 -14.04 5.18 6.02
CA PHE A 38 -13.56 4.94 4.65
C PHE A 38 -13.29 3.46 4.35
N SER A 39 -13.49 2.57 5.34
CA SER A 39 -13.31 1.14 5.21
C SER A 39 -14.48 0.50 4.47
N VAL A 40 -14.41 0.47 3.14
CA VAL A 40 -15.34 -0.28 2.29
C VAL A 40 -14.53 -1.16 1.34
N HIS A 41 -14.27 -2.41 1.72
CA HIS A 41 -13.44 -3.32 0.90
C HIS A 41 -14.01 -4.75 0.78
N PRO A 42 -14.97 -4.99 -0.13
CA PRO A 42 -15.37 -6.37 -0.46
C PRO A 42 -14.25 -7.17 -1.13
N ALA A 43 -13.31 -6.51 -1.82
CA ALA A 43 -12.09 -7.11 -2.37
C ALA A 43 -11.05 -6.03 -2.72
N ILE A 44 -9.77 -6.32 -2.53
CA ILE A 44 -8.65 -5.53 -3.04
C ILE A 44 -8.18 -6.18 -4.34
N VAL A 45 -8.10 -5.42 -5.42
CA VAL A 45 -7.48 -5.89 -6.67
C VAL A 45 -6.04 -5.38 -6.71
N SER A 46 -5.10 -6.28 -6.89
CA SER A 46 -3.67 -5.96 -6.95
C SER A 46 -3.04 -6.74 -8.10
N ASP A 47 -1.91 -6.26 -8.61
CA ASP A 47 -1.13 -6.98 -9.60
C ASP A 47 -0.54 -8.27 -9.02
N ARG A 48 0.08 -9.08 -9.88
CA ARG A 48 0.70 -10.35 -9.47
C ARG A 48 2.11 -10.15 -8.89
N ASP A 49 2.42 -8.96 -8.37
CA ASP A 49 3.73 -8.73 -7.76
C ASP A 49 3.95 -9.71 -6.60
N PRO A 50 5.15 -10.34 -6.51
CA PRO A 50 5.47 -11.30 -5.47
C PRO A 50 5.26 -10.79 -4.04
N HIS A 51 5.36 -9.47 -3.82
CA HIS A 51 5.07 -8.87 -2.52
C HIS A 51 3.60 -9.07 -2.15
N PHE A 52 2.66 -8.73 -3.03
CA PHE A 52 1.22 -8.92 -2.77
C PHE A 52 0.81 -10.41 -2.78
N ALA A 53 1.58 -11.28 -3.44
CA ALA A 53 1.39 -12.72 -3.40
C ALA A 53 1.95 -13.42 -2.15
N SER A 54 2.69 -12.71 -1.31
CA SER A 54 3.40 -13.27 -0.15
C SER A 54 2.45 -13.79 0.95
N ARG A 55 3.00 -14.63 1.85
CA ARG A 55 2.25 -15.19 2.99
C ARG A 55 1.78 -14.11 3.95
N PHE A 56 2.55 -13.03 4.10
CA PHE A 56 2.18 -11.90 4.94
C PHE A 56 0.89 -11.25 4.45
N TRP A 57 0.85 -10.86 3.17
CA TRP A 57 -0.31 -10.19 2.58
C TRP A 57 -1.56 -11.07 2.53
N LYS A 58 -1.40 -12.37 2.30
CA LYS A 58 -2.50 -13.35 2.44
C LYS A 58 -3.05 -13.41 3.87
N GLY A 59 -2.16 -13.39 4.86
CA GLY A 59 -2.53 -13.38 6.28
C GLY A 59 -3.23 -12.08 6.68
N LEU A 60 -2.75 -10.94 6.18
CA LEU A 60 -3.33 -9.62 6.41
C LEU A 60 -4.76 -9.55 5.88
N GLN A 61 -5.02 -9.99 4.65
CA GLN A 61 -6.37 -9.92 4.07
C GLN A 61 -7.35 -10.87 4.74
N LYS A 62 -6.89 -12.05 5.17
CA LYS A 62 -7.70 -12.94 6.00
C LYS A 62 -8.08 -12.28 7.33
N ALA A 63 -7.14 -11.58 7.95
CA ALA A 63 -7.39 -10.88 9.20
C ALA A 63 -8.30 -9.65 9.01
N TRP A 64 -8.25 -9.03 7.83
CA TRP A 64 -9.14 -7.94 7.43
C TRP A 64 -10.50 -8.38 6.87
N GLY A 65 -10.77 -9.68 6.72
CA GLY A 65 -12.01 -10.15 6.09
C GLY A 65 -12.16 -9.69 4.62
N THR A 66 -11.09 -9.19 4.00
CA THR A 66 -11.06 -8.74 2.61
C THR A 66 -10.57 -9.87 1.71
N ARG A 67 -10.90 -9.80 0.41
CA ARG A 67 -10.46 -10.77 -0.59
C ARG A 67 -9.44 -10.14 -1.53
N LEU A 68 -8.27 -10.77 -1.68
CA LEU A 68 -7.31 -10.35 -2.69
C LEU A 68 -7.72 -10.97 -4.01
N LYS A 69 -7.92 -10.13 -5.01
CA LYS A 69 -8.04 -10.56 -6.40
C LYS A 69 -6.79 -10.09 -7.12
N PHE A 70 -6.19 -11.00 -7.87
CA PHE A 70 -5.10 -10.63 -8.75
C PHE A 70 -5.67 -10.16 -10.08
N SER A 71 -5.15 -9.06 -10.62
CA SER A 71 -5.40 -8.71 -12.01
C SER A 71 -4.92 -9.84 -12.92
N THR A 72 -5.58 -10.01 -14.07
CA THR A 72 -5.11 -10.92 -15.11
C THR A 72 -3.82 -10.35 -15.71
N ALA A 73 -2.84 -11.22 -15.96
CA ALA A 73 -1.61 -10.80 -16.61
C ALA A 73 -1.96 -10.11 -17.94
N PHE A 74 -1.38 -8.94 -18.20
CA PHE A 74 -1.62 -8.13 -19.40
C PHE A 74 -3.04 -7.56 -19.53
N HIS A 75 -3.74 -7.29 -18.43
CA HIS A 75 -5.03 -6.60 -18.45
C HIS A 75 -5.01 -5.26 -17.72
N PRO A 76 -4.46 -4.20 -18.35
CA PRO A 76 -4.40 -2.85 -17.79
C PRO A 76 -5.79 -2.24 -17.56
N GLN A 77 -6.90 -2.90 -17.91
CA GLN A 77 -8.23 -2.36 -17.67
C GLN A 77 -8.69 -2.52 -16.20
N THR A 78 -8.16 -3.51 -15.47
CA THR A 78 -8.49 -3.71 -14.04
C THR A 78 -7.54 -2.94 -13.12
N ASP A 79 -6.28 -2.78 -13.52
CA ASP A 79 -5.30 -1.94 -12.82
C ASP A 79 -5.30 -0.48 -13.32
N GLY A 80 -5.96 -0.22 -14.46
CA GLY A 80 -5.96 1.07 -15.14
C GLY A 80 -6.73 2.18 -14.45
N GLN A 81 -7.34 1.94 -13.29
CA GLN A 81 -7.79 3.02 -12.42
C GLN A 81 -6.62 3.58 -11.61
N SER A 82 -5.87 2.69 -10.95
CA SER A 82 -4.65 3.05 -10.24
C SER A 82 -3.60 3.62 -11.20
N GLU A 83 -3.39 2.97 -12.34
CA GLU A 83 -2.41 3.39 -13.36
C GLU A 83 -2.74 4.77 -13.95
N ARG A 84 -4.02 5.07 -14.24
CA ARG A 84 -4.45 6.40 -14.70
C ARG A 84 -4.29 7.47 -13.62
N THR A 85 -4.56 7.12 -12.36
CA THR A 85 -4.42 8.03 -11.24
C THR A 85 -2.94 8.36 -11.02
N ILE A 86 -2.06 7.35 -11.05
CA ILE A 86 -0.61 7.53 -10.97
C ILE A 86 -0.11 8.43 -12.11
N GLN A 87 -0.50 8.15 -13.36
CA GLN A 87 -0.11 8.97 -14.50
C GLN A 87 -0.56 10.43 -14.34
N THR A 88 -1.81 10.65 -13.92
CA THR A 88 -2.34 12.01 -13.68
C THR A 88 -1.52 12.74 -12.61
N LEU A 89 -1.16 12.06 -11.52
CA LEU A 89 -0.32 12.62 -10.47
C LEU A 89 1.10 12.91 -10.96
N GLU A 90 1.71 12.03 -11.74
CA GLU A 90 3.02 12.28 -12.35
C GLU A 90 3.00 13.51 -13.27
N ASP A 91 1.96 13.66 -14.09
CA ASP A 91 1.84 14.80 -15.01
C ASP A 91 1.61 16.12 -14.27
N MET A 92 0.86 16.10 -13.17
CA MET A 92 0.75 17.24 -12.26
C MET A 92 2.10 17.59 -11.63
N LEU A 93 2.83 16.61 -11.10
CA LEU A 93 4.14 16.82 -10.49
C LEU A 93 5.17 17.33 -11.50
N ARG A 94 5.17 16.81 -12.74
CA ARG A 94 6.01 17.32 -13.84
C ARG A 94 5.68 18.79 -14.16
N SER A 95 4.40 19.15 -14.19
CA SER A 95 3.97 20.53 -14.43
C SER A 95 4.45 21.47 -13.33
N CYS A 96 4.27 21.10 -12.05
CA CYS A 96 4.78 21.89 -10.92
C CYS A 96 6.31 22.01 -10.92
N ALA A 97 7.04 20.95 -11.27
CA ALA A 97 8.50 20.99 -11.35
C ALA A 97 9.00 21.93 -12.47
N LEU A 98 8.32 21.96 -13.62
CA LEU A 98 8.64 22.86 -14.72
C LEU A 98 8.40 24.33 -14.37
N GLU A 99 7.30 24.64 -13.67
CA GLU A 99 7.02 25.98 -13.14
C GLU A 99 8.09 26.45 -12.14
N TRP A 100 8.66 25.53 -11.35
CA TRP A 100 9.73 25.84 -10.39
C TRP A 100 11.09 26.11 -11.06
N THR A 101 11.41 25.43 -12.15
CA THR A 101 12.67 25.62 -12.89
C THR A 101 12.68 26.82 -13.84
N GLY A 102 11.53 27.49 -14.02
CA GLY A 102 11.36 28.67 -14.88
C GLY A 102 11.48 30.02 -14.18
N ASN A 103 11.83 30.04 -12.88
CA ASN A 103 12.06 31.26 -12.08
C ASN A 103 13.53 31.41 -11.67
#